data_AF-A0A2G2MBW6-F1
#
_entry.id   AF-A0A2G2MBW6-F1
#
_cell.length_a   1.000
_cell.length_b   1.000
_cell.length_c   1.000
_cell.angle_alpha   90.00
_cell.angle_beta   90.00
_cell.angle_gamma   90.00
#
_symmetry.space_group_name_H-M   'P 1'
#
loop_
_entity.id
_entity.type
_entity.pdbx_description
1 polymer ?
#
loop_
_entity_poly.entity_id
_entity_poly.type
_entity_poly.pdbx_seq_one_letter_code
_entity_poly.pdbx_strand_id
1 'polypeptide(L)'
;MTPQPLHRPYIGITLYNDDYIKVQGLLPTPSYTDTLQAHNYQKIILIYAIEGYITSPSQYRWVSNIKLGLQQYLCVPFEYEEDFTITDHTEATSLLYDIKALSLAFKAPIIYYPKIMYPSTKKELYRHLCWYGKRLIHQGYFTKEAMTATALLMNTKLKDKYQAKALHKKALGAYVFMNENKEAFNTKLDEVQLKKAHAKGAKTKNLNQAKSTKERVQHFLTTGAYTKPNGKVNLTALAKAMNMTRKTVAKYIED
;
A
#
# COMPACT_ATOMS: atom_id res chain seq x y z
N MET A 1 38.67 -0.91 -8.79
CA MET A 1 37.97 -0.43 -7.59
C MET A 1 37.19 -1.57 -6.98
N THR A 2 37.15 -1.63 -5.65
CA THR A 2 36.20 -2.49 -4.94
C THR A 2 34.77 -2.02 -5.23
N PRO A 3 33.82 -2.92 -5.55
CA PRO A 3 32.42 -2.56 -5.76
C PRO A 3 31.86 -1.75 -4.59
N GLN A 4 31.24 -0.61 -4.88
CA GLN A 4 30.64 0.25 -3.86
C GLN A 4 29.12 0.32 -4.04
N PRO A 5 28.31 0.04 -3.02
CA PRO A 5 26.87 0.17 -3.13
C PRO A 5 26.49 1.65 -3.33
N LEU A 6 25.49 1.90 -4.17
CA LEU A 6 24.95 3.24 -4.32
C LEU A 6 24.16 3.61 -3.06
N HIS A 7 24.73 4.46 -2.20
CA HIS A 7 24.12 4.93 -0.95
C HIS A 7 23.05 6.02 -1.17
N ARG A 8 22.19 5.86 -2.16
CA ARG A 8 21.15 6.83 -2.53
C ARG A 8 19.95 6.11 -3.11
N PRO A 9 18.71 6.58 -2.90
CA PRO A 9 17.57 6.07 -3.66
C PRO A 9 17.79 6.24 -5.17
N TYR A 10 17.34 5.26 -5.94
CA TYR A 10 17.39 5.29 -7.39
C TYR A 10 16.19 4.53 -7.97
N ILE A 11 15.94 4.77 -9.26
CA ILE A 11 15.13 3.89 -10.10
C ILE A 11 16.11 3.24 -11.07
N GLY A 12 16.23 1.92 -10.99
CA GLY A 12 17.12 1.17 -11.86
C GLY A 12 16.31 0.28 -12.78
N ILE A 13 16.71 0.20 -14.04
CA ILE A 13 16.13 -0.74 -15.02
C ILE A 13 17.24 -1.50 -15.74
N THR A 14 16.94 -2.76 -16.03
CA THR A 14 17.82 -3.66 -16.76
C THR A 14 17.13 -4.11 -18.04
N LEU A 15 17.76 -3.85 -19.18
CA LEU A 15 17.24 -4.04 -20.54
C LEU A 15 18.20 -4.91 -21.35
N TYR A 16 17.71 -5.61 -22.37
CA TYR A 16 18.61 -6.06 -23.45
C TYR A 16 19.05 -4.85 -24.29
N ASN A 17 20.29 -4.86 -24.79
CA ASN A 17 20.82 -3.76 -25.59
C ASN A 17 19.95 -3.47 -26.83
N ASP A 18 19.47 -4.52 -27.52
CA ASP A 18 18.58 -4.37 -28.67
C ASP A 18 17.26 -3.67 -28.32
N ASP A 19 16.74 -3.88 -27.11
CA ASP A 19 15.54 -3.19 -26.62
C ASP A 19 15.86 -1.75 -26.20
N TYR A 20 17.02 -1.52 -25.59
CA TYR A 20 17.50 -0.18 -25.26
C TYR A 20 17.61 0.71 -26.51
N ILE A 21 18.19 0.22 -27.60
CA ILE A 21 18.34 0.97 -28.86
C ILE A 21 16.99 1.50 -29.37
N LYS A 22 15.89 0.75 -29.16
CA LYS A 22 14.52 1.14 -29.57
C LYS A 22 13.94 2.27 -28.71
N VAL A 23 14.38 2.40 -27.46
CA VAL A 23 13.77 3.30 -26.46
C VAL A 23 14.73 4.35 -25.91
N GLN A 24 15.99 4.38 -26.35
CA GLN A 24 17.02 5.29 -25.84
C GLN A 24 16.60 6.77 -25.92
N GLY A 25 15.86 7.17 -26.96
CA GLY A 25 15.34 8.54 -27.11
C GLY A 25 14.10 8.85 -26.25
N LEU A 26 13.50 7.84 -25.61
CA LEU A 26 12.35 7.99 -24.72
C LEU A 26 12.76 8.11 -23.25
N LEU A 27 13.99 7.71 -22.93
CA LEU A 27 14.56 7.72 -21.60
C LEU A 27 15.38 9.01 -21.39
N PRO A 28 15.32 9.63 -20.20
CA PRO A 28 16.28 10.67 -19.85
C PRO A 28 17.69 10.05 -19.74
N THR A 29 18.71 10.90 -19.74
CA THR A 29 20.09 10.43 -19.56
C THR A 29 20.24 9.71 -18.21
N PRO A 30 20.78 8.49 -18.16
CA PRO A 30 20.99 7.78 -16.89
C PRO A 30 22.06 8.49 -16.04
N SER A 31 21.92 8.42 -14.71
CA SER A 31 22.95 8.84 -13.76
C SER A 31 24.16 7.91 -13.79
N TYR A 32 23.89 6.61 -13.92
CA TYR A 32 24.90 5.57 -14.11
C TYR A 32 24.44 4.57 -15.16
N THR A 33 25.38 4.10 -15.96
CA THR A 33 25.19 3.03 -16.94
C THR A 33 26.19 1.92 -16.64
N ASP A 34 25.73 0.68 -16.66
CA ASP A 34 26.61 -0.49 -16.61
C ASP A 34 26.20 -1.48 -17.70
N THR A 35 27.14 -2.29 -18.17
CA THR A 35 26.92 -3.28 -19.21
C THR A 35 27.26 -4.67 -18.69
N LEU A 36 26.26 -5.55 -18.72
CA LEU A 36 26.44 -6.97 -18.44
C LEU A 36 26.52 -7.72 -19.77
N GLN A 37 27.72 -8.19 -20.12
CA GLN A 37 27.94 -8.97 -21.32
C GLN A 37 28.00 -10.47 -21.00
N ALA A 38 27.15 -11.26 -21.66
CA ALA A 38 27.22 -12.71 -21.70
C ALA A 38 27.49 -13.16 -23.15
N HIS A 39 27.91 -14.41 -23.35
CA HIS A 39 28.40 -14.90 -24.66
C HIS A 39 27.41 -14.65 -25.82
N ASN A 40 26.09 -14.62 -25.55
CA ASN A 40 25.06 -14.52 -26.58
C ASN A 40 24.15 -13.29 -26.43
N TYR A 41 24.37 -12.43 -25.43
CA TYR A 41 23.54 -11.24 -25.23
C TYR A 41 24.25 -10.17 -24.41
N GLN A 42 23.86 -8.92 -24.62
CA GLN A 42 24.30 -7.77 -23.84
C GLN A 42 23.08 -7.17 -23.13
N LYS A 43 23.16 -7.06 -21.81
CA LYS A 43 22.20 -6.29 -21.00
C LYS A 43 22.82 -4.98 -20.58
N ILE A 44 22.00 -3.94 -20.53
CA ILE A 44 22.37 -2.62 -20.04
C ILE A 44 21.57 -2.37 -18.76
N ILE A 45 22.28 -1.92 -17.73
CA ILE A 45 21.71 -1.41 -16.48
C ILE A 45 21.72 0.11 -16.58
N LEU A 46 20.57 0.73 -16.38
CA LEU A 46 20.39 2.17 -16.35
C LEU A 46 19.90 2.59 -14.97
N ILE A 47 20.64 3.46 -14.31
CA ILE A 47 20.33 3.94 -12.96
C ILE A 47 20.00 5.43 -13.01
N TYR A 48 18.83 5.78 -12.49
CA TYR A 48 18.38 7.16 -12.31
C TYR A 48 18.42 7.50 -10.82
N ALA A 49 19.50 8.14 -10.38
CA ALA A 49 19.71 8.49 -8.99
C ALA A 49 18.78 9.63 -8.57
N ILE A 50 18.10 9.46 -7.45
CA ILE A 50 17.16 10.43 -6.89
C ILE A 50 17.90 11.32 -5.90
N GLU A 51 17.70 12.63 -5.99
CA GLU A 51 18.22 13.58 -5.02
C GLU A 51 17.63 13.35 -3.61
N GLY A 52 18.49 13.38 -2.60
CA GLY A 52 18.10 13.24 -1.20
C GLY A 52 17.72 11.82 -0.78
N TYR A 53 16.76 11.72 0.14
CA TYR A 53 16.32 10.45 0.73
C TYR A 53 14.80 10.28 0.62
N ILE A 54 14.37 9.04 0.43
CA ILE A 54 12.95 8.64 0.45
C ILE A 54 12.60 8.20 1.87
N THR A 55 11.86 9.02 2.61
CA THR A 55 11.55 8.76 4.02
C THR A 55 10.06 8.83 4.33
N SER A 56 9.29 9.60 3.55
CA SER A 56 7.87 9.81 3.78
C SER A 56 6.98 8.87 2.94
N PRO A 57 5.77 8.54 3.42
CA PRO A 57 4.81 7.75 2.64
C PRO A 57 4.49 8.34 1.27
N SER A 58 4.43 9.67 1.17
CA SER A 58 4.13 10.37 -0.08
C SER A 58 5.25 10.21 -1.10
N GLN A 59 6.51 10.30 -0.68
CA GLN A 59 7.65 10.05 -1.57
C GLN A 59 7.68 8.61 -2.06
N TYR A 60 7.46 7.63 -1.19
CA TYR A 60 7.37 6.22 -1.61
C TYR A 60 6.22 6.00 -2.61
N ARG A 61 5.06 6.63 -2.41
CA ARG A 61 3.97 6.56 -3.40
C ARG A 61 4.34 7.18 -4.74
N TRP A 62 5.07 8.28 -4.73
CA TRP A 62 5.60 8.86 -5.97
C TRP A 62 6.54 7.92 -6.69
N VAL A 63 7.49 7.29 -5.99
CA VAL A 63 8.38 6.29 -6.60
C VAL A 63 7.58 5.11 -7.18
N SER A 64 6.56 4.63 -6.46
CA SER A 64 5.63 3.62 -6.97
C SER A 64 4.94 4.06 -8.27
N ASN A 65 4.41 5.29 -8.31
CA ASN A 65 3.75 5.82 -9.51
C ASN A 65 4.75 5.93 -10.67
N ILE A 66 5.98 6.35 -10.39
CA ILE A 66 7.03 6.45 -11.40
C ILE A 66 7.32 5.06 -11.99
N LYS A 67 7.51 4.03 -11.17
CA LYS A 67 7.69 2.64 -11.64
C LYS A 67 6.48 2.16 -12.46
N LEU A 68 5.25 2.43 -12.01
CA LEU A 68 4.06 2.02 -12.76
C LEU A 68 3.93 2.76 -14.10
N GLY A 69 4.26 4.06 -14.15
CA GLY A 69 4.27 4.85 -15.39
C GLY A 69 5.32 4.35 -16.37
N LEU A 70 6.54 4.10 -15.90
CA LEU A 70 7.62 3.56 -16.71
C LEU A 70 7.25 2.21 -17.33
N GLN A 71 6.64 1.32 -16.54
CA GLN A 71 6.20 0.00 -17.01
C GLN A 71 5.14 0.08 -18.10
N GLN A 72 4.24 1.07 -18.04
CA GLN A 72 3.24 1.30 -19.07
C GLN A 72 3.82 2.02 -20.29
N TYR A 73 4.83 2.86 -20.08
CA TYR A 73 5.39 3.73 -21.11
C TYR A 73 6.43 3.03 -21.99
N LEU A 74 7.31 2.18 -21.45
CA LEU A 74 8.50 1.75 -22.20
C LEU A 74 8.24 0.80 -23.37
N CYS A 75 7.07 0.16 -23.48
CA CYS A 75 6.69 -0.75 -24.59
C CYS A 75 7.73 -1.82 -24.99
N VAL A 76 8.74 -2.08 -24.17
CA VAL A 76 9.75 -3.13 -24.33
C VAL A 76 9.92 -3.88 -23.00
N PRO A 77 10.36 -5.16 -23.03
CA PRO A 77 10.61 -5.92 -21.81
C PRO A 77 11.76 -5.31 -20.99
N PHE A 78 11.57 -5.21 -19.68
CA PHE A 78 12.62 -4.81 -18.74
C PHE A 78 12.36 -5.34 -17.34
N GLU A 79 13.40 -5.34 -16.53
CA GLU A 79 13.37 -5.68 -15.11
C GLU A 79 13.78 -4.46 -14.28
N TYR A 80 13.21 -4.33 -13.08
CA TYR A 80 13.67 -3.32 -12.13
C TYR A 80 14.93 -3.80 -11.42
N GLU A 81 15.96 -2.96 -11.42
CA GLU A 81 17.19 -3.20 -10.69
C GLU A 81 16.99 -2.76 -9.22
N GLU A 82 17.02 -3.73 -8.30
CA GLU A 82 16.76 -3.48 -6.87
C GLU A 82 18.05 -3.36 -6.05
N ASP A 83 19.17 -3.88 -6.56
CA ASP A 83 20.48 -3.87 -5.89
C ASP A 83 21.61 -3.51 -6.86
N PHE A 84 22.07 -2.25 -6.82
CA PHE A 84 23.11 -1.74 -7.72
C PHE A 84 24.40 -1.39 -6.96
N THR A 85 25.53 -1.86 -7.50
CA THR A 85 26.88 -1.52 -7.04
C THR A 85 27.67 -0.88 -8.15
N ILE A 86 28.31 0.25 -7.85
CA ILE A 86 29.24 0.93 -8.75
C ILE A 86 30.51 0.07 -8.84
N THR A 87 30.87 -0.30 -10.06
CA THR A 87 32.07 -1.07 -10.40
C THR A 87 33.02 -0.22 -11.25
N ASP A 88 34.17 -0.78 -11.63
CA ASP A 88 35.11 -0.13 -12.56
C ASP A 88 34.55 0.06 -13.97
N HIS A 89 33.51 -0.69 -14.33
CA HIS A 89 32.87 -0.66 -15.65
C HIS A 89 31.65 0.25 -15.69
N THR A 90 31.26 0.81 -14.54
CA THR A 90 30.13 1.73 -14.44
C THR A 90 30.51 3.11 -14.97
N GLU A 91 29.83 3.56 -16.02
CA GLU A 91 29.91 4.93 -16.52
C GLU A 91 29.00 5.84 -15.68
N ALA A 92 29.49 7.02 -15.27
CA ALA A 92 28.75 7.96 -14.44
C ALA A 92 28.63 9.33 -15.11
N THR A 93 27.41 9.87 -15.21
CA THR A 93 27.13 11.19 -15.81
C THR A 93 26.97 12.29 -14.76
N SER A 94 27.05 11.96 -13.47
CA SER A 94 26.81 12.85 -12.33
C SER A 94 25.41 13.50 -12.27
N LEU A 95 24.47 13.09 -13.12
CA LEU A 95 23.11 13.59 -13.10
C LEU A 95 22.35 13.08 -11.88
N LEU A 96 21.65 13.98 -11.20
CA LEU A 96 20.73 13.66 -10.11
C LEU A 96 19.36 14.22 -10.44
N TYR A 97 18.33 13.45 -10.16
CA TYR A 97 16.97 13.83 -10.47
C TYR A 97 16.17 14.06 -9.19
N ASP A 98 15.38 15.14 -9.16
CA ASP A 98 14.29 15.21 -8.22
C ASP A 98 13.14 14.25 -8.62
N ILE A 99 12.26 13.92 -7.67
CA ILE A 99 11.13 13.01 -7.91
C ILE A 99 10.19 13.55 -9.00
N LYS A 100 10.05 14.88 -9.11
CA LYS A 100 9.12 15.52 -10.04
C LYS A 100 9.62 15.40 -11.48
N ALA A 101 10.92 15.57 -11.71
CA ALA A 101 11.60 15.40 -12.97
C ALA A 101 11.45 13.96 -13.49
N LEU A 102 11.71 12.95 -12.64
CA LEU A 102 11.48 11.55 -13.00
C LEU A 102 10.01 11.24 -13.23
N SER A 103 9.10 11.84 -12.45
CA SER A 103 7.67 11.67 -12.65
C SER A 103 7.20 12.17 -14.01
N LEU A 104 7.75 13.29 -14.48
CA LEU A 104 7.45 13.81 -15.81
C LEU A 104 8.09 12.95 -16.90
N ALA A 105 9.38 12.62 -16.77
CA ALA A 105 10.12 11.84 -17.75
C ALA A 105 9.51 10.45 -17.97
N PHE A 106 9.09 9.79 -16.90
CA PHE A 106 8.52 8.44 -16.93
C PHE A 106 7.00 8.41 -16.95
N LYS A 107 6.35 9.55 -17.26
CA LYS A 107 4.90 9.68 -17.44
C LYS A 107 4.11 9.08 -16.26
N ALA A 108 4.57 9.34 -15.04
CA ALA A 108 4.01 8.78 -13.82
C ALA A 108 2.51 9.15 -13.69
N PRO A 109 1.60 8.17 -13.58
CA PRO A 109 0.18 8.44 -13.47
C PRO A 109 -0.20 8.97 -12.09
N ILE A 110 -1.31 9.70 -12.04
CA ILE A 110 -1.99 10.02 -10.78
C ILE A 110 -2.83 8.81 -10.37
N ILE A 111 -2.38 8.10 -9.34
CA ILE A 111 -3.05 6.88 -8.86
C ILE A 111 -3.88 7.16 -7.60
N TYR A 112 -5.16 6.83 -7.67
CA TYR A 112 -6.05 6.79 -6.50
C TYR A 112 -5.94 5.45 -5.79
N TYR A 113 -4.97 5.38 -4.87
CA TYR A 113 -4.73 4.16 -4.09
C TYR A 113 -5.96 3.73 -3.27
N PRO A 114 -6.17 2.42 -3.08
CA PRO A 114 -7.28 1.92 -2.30
C PRO A 114 -7.20 2.43 -0.85
N LYS A 115 -8.36 2.61 -0.21
CA LYS A 115 -8.42 3.04 1.20
C LYS A 115 -7.74 2.03 2.13
N ILE A 116 -6.86 2.50 2.99
CA ILE A 116 -6.15 1.67 3.97
C ILE A 116 -7.09 1.24 5.09
N MET A 117 -7.07 -0.06 5.42
CA MET A 117 -7.69 -0.58 6.64
C MET A 117 -6.65 -0.52 7.76
N TYR A 118 -6.74 0.50 8.61
CA TYR A 118 -5.75 0.72 9.66
C TYR A 118 -5.81 -0.38 10.74
N PRO A 119 -4.67 -0.93 11.17
CA PRO A 119 -4.63 -1.90 12.26
C PRO A 119 -4.87 -1.23 13.62
N SER A 120 -5.51 -1.93 14.55
CA SER A 120 -5.69 -1.46 15.92
C SER A 120 -4.48 -1.77 16.79
N THR A 121 -3.74 -2.83 16.45
CA THR A 121 -2.57 -3.30 17.21
C THR A 121 -1.39 -3.67 16.30
N LYS A 122 -0.18 -3.71 16.86
CA LYS A 122 1.02 -4.19 16.17
C LYS A 122 0.85 -5.58 15.55
N LYS A 123 0.22 -6.50 16.30
CA LYS A 123 -0.01 -7.90 15.87
C LYS A 123 -0.84 -7.97 14.57
N GLU A 124 -1.72 -7.00 14.33
CA GLU A 124 -2.59 -6.98 13.16
C GLU A 124 -1.96 -6.31 11.93
N LEU A 125 -0.89 -5.52 12.09
CA LEU A 125 -0.31 -4.71 11.02
C LEU A 125 0.09 -5.57 9.82
N TYR A 126 0.75 -6.71 10.05
CA TYR A 126 1.16 -7.60 8.96
C TYR A 126 -0.05 -8.15 8.18
N ARG A 127 -1.09 -8.59 8.89
CA ARG A 127 -2.34 -9.08 8.27
C ARG A 127 -2.99 -7.98 7.41
N HIS A 128 -3.05 -6.76 7.93
CA HIS A 128 -3.62 -5.62 7.21
C HIS A 128 -2.78 -5.21 6.01
N LEU A 129 -1.45 -5.30 6.09
CA LEU A 129 -0.56 -5.12 4.95
C LEU A 129 -0.83 -6.15 3.85
N CYS A 130 -0.94 -7.43 4.18
CA CYS A 130 -1.26 -8.46 3.19
C CYS A 130 -2.64 -8.24 2.55
N TRP A 131 -3.65 -7.85 3.33
CA TRP A 131 -4.96 -7.48 2.78
C TRP A 131 -4.88 -6.28 1.84
N TYR A 132 -4.07 -5.29 2.18
CA TYR A 132 -3.85 -4.15 1.31
C TYR A 132 -3.11 -4.53 0.02
N GLY A 133 -2.06 -5.34 0.13
CA GLY A 133 -1.30 -5.88 -1.00
C GLY A 133 -2.20 -6.62 -1.99
N LYS A 134 -3.12 -7.46 -1.51
CA LYS A 134 -4.11 -8.14 -2.38
C LYS A 134 -4.93 -7.14 -3.20
N ARG A 135 -5.37 -6.05 -2.57
CA ARG A 135 -6.15 -5.00 -3.25
C ARG A 135 -5.30 -4.25 -4.27
N LEU A 136 -4.03 -3.98 -3.96
CA LEU A 136 -3.11 -3.38 -4.92
C LEU A 136 -2.88 -4.28 -6.13
N ILE A 137 -2.69 -5.59 -5.93
CA ILE A 137 -2.52 -6.57 -7.02
C ILE A 137 -3.73 -6.55 -7.94
N HIS A 138 -4.93 -6.69 -7.36
CA HIS A 138 -6.18 -6.68 -8.11
C HIS A 138 -6.40 -5.36 -8.88
N GLN A 139 -5.88 -4.24 -8.40
CA GLN A 139 -5.98 -2.94 -9.06
C GLN A 139 -4.79 -2.63 -9.98
N GLY A 140 -3.79 -3.52 -10.09
CA GLY A 140 -2.61 -3.31 -10.92
C GLY A 140 -1.62 -2.26 -10.38
N TYR A 141 -1.66 -1.94 -9.08
CA TYR A 141 -0.82 -0.91 -8.43
C TYR A 141 0.16 -1.48 -7.40
N PHE A 142 0.48 -2.77 -7.52
CA PHE A 142 1.30 -3.47 -6.53
C PHE A 142 2.80 -3.27 -6.78
N THR A 143 3.44 -2.54 -5.87
CA THR A 143 4.89 -2.29 -5.84
C THR A 143 5.45 -2.37 -4.42
N LYS A 144 6.76 -2.56 -4.29
CA LYS A 144 7.48 -2.55 -3.00
C LYS A 144 7.30 -1.22 -2.27
N GLU A 145 7.31 -0.11 -3.01
CA GLU A 145 7.20 1.24 -2.47
C GLU A 145 5.77 1.54 -2.02
N ALA A 146 4.74 1.09 -2.74
CA ALA A 146 3.36 1.21 -2.29
C ALA A 146 3.12 0.44 -0.98
N MET A 147 3.72 -0.75 -0.84
CA MET A 147 3.68 -1.53 0.40
C MET A 147 4.41 -0.81 1.55
N THR A 148 5.59 -0.25 1.29
CA THR A 148 6.37 0.52 2.27
C THR A 148 5.64 1.79 2.72
N ALA A 149 5.08 2.56 1.78
CA ALA A 149 4.27 3.73 2.09
C ALA A 149 3.08 3.37 2.98
N THR A 150 2.42 2.26 2.68
CA THR A 150 1.26 1.78 3.44
C THR A 150 1.67 1.36 4.85
N ALA A 151 2.79 0.67 5.01
CA ALA A 151 3.31 0.28 6.31
C ALA A 151 3.60 1.49 7.20
N LEU A 152 4.23 2.52 6.63
CA LEU A 152 4.47 3.79 7.32
C LEU A 152 3.17 4.44 7.77
N LEU A 153 2.18 4.57 6.88
CA LEU A 153 0.86 5.14 7.21
C LEU A 153 0.16 4.34 8.31
N MET A 154 0.14 3.01 8.21
CA MET A 154 -0.44 2.15 9.24
C MET A 154 0.23 2.34 10.60
N ASN A 155 1.57 2.42 10.62
CA ASN A 155 2.33 2.62 11.84
C ASN A 155 2.04 3.97 12.52
N THR A 156 1.68 5.01 11.76
CA THR A 156 1.30 6.32 12.35
C THR A 156 0.04 6.25 13.22
N LYS A 157 -0.85 5.27 12.99
CA LYS A 157 -2.12 5.11 13.71
C LYS A 157 -2.03 4.18 14.93
N LEU A 158 -0.90 3.51 15.11
CA LEU A 158 -0.69 2.65 16.28
C LEU A 158 -0.27 3.49 17.49
N LYS A 159 -0.83 3.15 18.67
CA LYS A 159 -0.38 3.70 19.95
C LYS A 159 1.06 3.29 20.25
N ASP A 160 1.33 1.99 20.11
CA ASP A 160 2.67 1.43 20.18
C ASP A 160 3.20 1.20 18.76
N LYS A 161 4.22 1.97 18.36
CA LYS A 161 4.74 2.00 16.98
C LYS A 161 5.90 1.03 16.80
N TYR A 162 6.03 0.47 15.61
CA TYR A 162 7.26 -0.22 15.21
C TYR A 162 8.39 0.77 14.98
N GLN A 163 9.61 0.37 15.36
CA GLN A 163 10.83 1.03 14.92
C GLN A 163 11.02 0.87 13.40
N ALA A 164 11.73 1.81 12.77
CA ALA A 164 11.87 1.89 11.31
C ALA A 164 12.39 0.57 10.69
N LYS A 165 13.48 0.01 11.21
CA LYS A 165 14.07 -1.24 10.69
C LYS A 165 13.09 -2.43 10.77
N ALA A 166 12.38 -2.57 11.89
CA ALA A 166 11.40 -3.63 12.09
C ALA A 166 10.19 -3.46 11.16
N LEU A 167 9.71 -2.22 10.99
CA LEU A 167 8.61 -1.91 10.08
C LEU A 167 8.99 -2.20 8.62
N HIS A 168 10.20 -1.80 8.20
CA HIS A 168 10.70 -2.06 6.86
C HIS A 168 10.78 -3.57 6.58
N LYS A 169 11.32 -4.36 7.52
CA LYS A 169 11.35 -5.83 7.40
C LYS A 169 9.94 -6.43 7.26
N LYS A 170 8.93 -5.87 7.94
CA LYS A 170 7.53 -6.32 7.80
C LYS A 170 6.93 -5.94 6.45
N ALA A 171 7.18 -4.73 5.97
CA ALA A 171 6.74 -4.29 4.65
C ALA A 171 7.36 -5.14 3.54
N LEU A 172 8.67 -5.37 3.60
CA LEU A 172 9.40 -6.19 2.64
C LEU A 172 8.93 -7.65 2.68
N GLY A 173 8.81 -8.25 3.87
CA GLY A 173 8.31 -9.62 4.00
C GLY A 173 6.89 -9.78 3.45
N ALA A 174 6.02 -8.79 3.68
CA ALA A 174 4.69 -8.79 3.08
C ALA A 174 4.75 -8.64 1.55
N TYR A 175 5.60 -7.75 1.02
CA TYR A 175 5.81 -7.60 -0.42
C TYR A 175 6.27 -8.90 -1.08
N VAL A 176 7.30 -9.55 -0.54
CA VAL A 176 7.85 -10.82 -1.06
C VAL A 176 6.77 -11.91 -1.07
N PHE A 177 6.13 -12.15 0.07
CA PHE A 177 5.05 -13.13 0.19
C PHE A 177 3.92 -12.88 -0.83
N MET A 178 3.52 -11.61 -0.99
CA MET A 178 2.46 -11.22 -1.90
C MET A 178 2.86 -11.37 -3.38
N ASN A 179 4.14 -11.14 -3.70
CA ASN A 179 4.67 -11.28 -5.05
C ASN A 179 4.81 -12.76 -5.45
N GLU A 180 5.31 -13.62 -4.56
CA GLU A 180 5.43 -15.07 -4.78
C GLU A 180 4.07 -15.74 -5.00
N ASN A 181 3.02 -15.20 -4.38
CA ASN A 181 1.66 -15.75 -4.44
C ASN A 181 0.72 -14.91 -5.34
N LYS A 182 1.29 -14.07 -6.22
CA LYS A 182 0.55 -13.05 -6.97
C LYS A 182 -0.58 -13.62 -7.83
N GLU A 183 -0.35 -14.75 -8.50
CA GLU A 183 -1.34 -15.39 -9.37
C GLU A 183 -2.58 -15.84 -8.59
N ALA A 184 -2.39 -16.50 -7.44
CA ALA A 184 -3.47 -16.94 -6.57
C ALA A 184 -4.33 -15.78 -6.03
N PHE A 185 -3.78 -14.56 -5.98
CA PHE A 185 -4.50 -13.37 -5.54
C PHE A 185 -5.15 -12.56 -6.66
N ASN A 186 -4.85 -12.87 -7.91
CA ASN A 186 -5.46 -12.21 -9.06
C ASN A 186 -6.80 -12.83 -9.48
N THR A 187 -7.23 -13.90 -8.79
CA THR A 187 -8.51 -14.56 -9.03
C THR A 187 -9.68 -13.66 -8.66
N LYS A 188 -10.46 -13.25 -9.66
CA LYS A 188 -11.69 -12.49 -9.47
C LYS A 188 -12.80 -13.43 -9.04
N LEU A 189 -13.60 -12.99 -8.05
CA LEU A 189 -14.84 -13.68 -7.71
C LEU A 189 -15.85 -13.49 -8.85
N ASP A 190 -16.55 -14.55 -9.20
CA ASP A 190 -17.70 -14.45 -10.11
C ASP A 190 -18.87 -13.69 -9.44
N GLU A 191 -19.87 -13.30 -10.22
CA GLU A 191 -21.00 -12.50 -9.73
C GLU A 191 -21.78 -13.18 -8.58
N VAL A 192 -21.90 -14.51 -8.61
CA VAL A 192 -22.59 -15.30 -7.59
C VAL A 192 -21.79 -15.31 -6.29
N GLN A 193 -20.48 -15.54 -6.37
CA GLN A 193 -19.55 -15.49 -5.25
C GLN A 193 -19.49 -14.09 -4.64
N LEU A 194 -19.51 -13.05 -5.48
CA LEU A 194 -19.47 -11.66 -5.04
C LEU A 194 -20.76 -11.28 -4.30
N LYS A 195 -21.93 -11.69 -4.80
CA LYS A 195 -23.23 -11.51 -4.12
C LYS A 195 -23.25 -12.23 -2.77
N LYS A 196 -22.74 -13.46 -2.69
CA LYS A 196 -22.60 -14.22 -1.44
C LYS A 196 -21.64 -13.54 -0.46
N ALA A 197 -20.50 -13.05 -0.92
CA ALA A 197 -19.53 -12.33 -0.09
C ALA A 197 -20.10 -11.02 0.46
N HIS A 198 -20.82 -10.26 -0.36
CA HIS A 198 -21.50 -9.02 0.03
C HIS A 198 -22.59 -9.30 1.07
N ALA A 199 -23.42 -10.34 0.87
CA ALA A 199 -24.44 -10.74 1.83
C ALA A 199 -23.83 -11.14 3.19
N LYS A 200 -22.73 -11.90 3.17
CA LYS A 200 -21.99 -12.28 4.38
C LYS A 200 -21.42 -11.05 5.10
N GLY A 201 -20.79 -10.13 4.36
CA GLY A 201 -20.25 -8.88 4.90
C GLY A 201 -21.33 -7.99 5.52
N ALA A 202 -22.48 -7.85 4.85
CA ALA A 202 -23.63 -7.11 5.37
C ALA A 202 -24.16 -7.72 6.67
N LYS A 203 -24.28 -9.06 6.73
CA LYS A 203 -24.71 -9.76 7.95
C LYS A 203 -23.75 -9.48 9.12
N THR A 204 -22.44 -9.62 8.92
CA THR A 204 -21.45 -9.33 9.96
C THR A 204 -21.46 -7.87 10.41
N LYS A 205 -21.56 -6.92 9.46
CA LYS A 205 -21.66 -5.49 9.78
C LYS A 205 -22.90 -5.19 10.64
N ASN A 206 -24.06 -5.74 10.25
CA ASN A 206 -25.30 -5.54 10.97
C ASN A 206 -25.25 -6.14 12.38
N LEU A 207 -24.65 -7.32 12.54
CA LEU A 207 -24.44 -7.96 13.85
C LEU A 207 -23.54 -7.12 14.75
N ASN A 208 -22.40 -6.63 14.25
CA ASN A 208 -21.48 -5.80 15.02
C ASN A 208 -22.13 -4.45 15.40
N GLN A 209 -22.89 -3.85 14.49
CA GLN A 209 -23.63 -2.62 14.75
C GLN A 209 -24.72 -2.83 15.81
N ALA A 210 -25.47 -3.94 15.74
CA ALA A 210 -26.46 -4.32 16.74
C ALA A 210 -25.82 -4.51 18.12
N LYS A 211 -24.70 -5.25 18.20
CA LYS A 211 -23.94 -5.47 19.44
C LYS A 211 -23.45 -4.15 20.06
N SER A 212 -22.79 -3.31 19.27
CA SER A 212 -22.30 -2.01 19.73
C SER A 212 -23.44 -1.08 20.17
N THR A 213 -24.58 -1.15 19.49
CA THR A 213 -25.78 -0.39 19.88
C THR A 213 -26.33 -0.88 21.21
N LYS A 214 -26.41 -2.21 21.41
CA LYS A 214 -26.85 -2.82 22.68
C LYS A 214 -25.92 -2.45 23.84
N GLU A 215 -24.61 -2.49 23.63
CA GLU A 215 -23.61 -2.07 24.64
C GLU A 215 -23.78 -0.58 25.02
N ARG A 216 -24.03 0.30 24.03
CA ARG A 216 -24.32 1.72 24.30
C ARG A 216 -25.62 1.91 25.08
N VAL A 217 -26.69 1.20 24.70
CA VAL A 217 -27.97 1.21 25.45
C VAL A 217 -27.73 0.82 26.90
N GLN A 218 -27.05 -0.31 27.13
CA GLN A 218 -26.79 -0.80 28.48
C GLN A 218 -25.96 0.19 29.29
N HIS A 219 -24.93 0.79 28.68
CA HIS A 219 -24.12 1.82 29.35
C HIS A 219 -24.97 3.01 29.81
N PHE A 220 -25.85 3.53 28.95
CA PHE A 220 -26.78 4.60 29.35
C PHE A 220 -27.73 4.15 30.47
N LEU A 221 -28.26 2.93 30.40
CA LEU A 221 -29.13 2.41 31.46
C LEU A 221 -28.41 2.28 32.81
N THR A 222 -27.13 1.87 32.82
CA THR A 222 -26.34 1.78 34.07
C THR A 222 -26.10 3.12 34.75
N THR A 223 -26.20 4.25 34.03
CA THR A 223 -26.07 5.59 34.64
C THR A 223 -27.28 6.01 35.47
N GLY A 224 -28.40 5.26 35.42
CA GLY A 224 -29.63 5.55 36.15
C GLY A 224 -30.45 6.75 35.64
N ALA A 225 -29.82 7.67 34.89
CA ALA A 225 -30.45 8.90 34.37
C ALA A 225 -31.59 8.66 33.36
N TYR A 226 -31.72 7.43 32.86
CA TYR A 226 -32.71 7.05 31.84
C TYR A 226 -33.75 6.06 32.37
N THR A 227 -33.83 5.88 33.68
CA THR A 227 -34.82 5.04 34.36
C THR A 227 -35.82 5.93 35.08
N LYS A 228 -37.12 5.66 34.91
CA LYS A 228 -38.19 6.38 35.59
C LYS A 228 -38.26 5.94 37.07
N PRO A 229 -38.91 6.72 37.95
CA PRO A 229 -39.11 6.34 39.35
C PRO A 229 -39.79 4.98 39.57
N ASN A 230 -40.60 4.53 38.60
CA ASN A 230 -41.26 3.22 38.61
C ASN A 230 -40.39 2.07 38.06
N GLY A 231 -39.08 2.27 37.93
CA GLY A 231 -38.13 1.27 37.41
C GLY A 231 -38.20 1.05 35.89
N LYS A 232 -39.15 1.65 35.17
CA LYS A 232 -39.25 1.49 33.71
C LYS A 232 -38.30 2.42 32.97
N VAL A 233 -37.75 1.96 31.86
CA VAL A 233 -36.87 2.79 31.01
C VAL A 233 -37.63 3.98 30.41
N ASN A 234 -37.05 5.17 30.48
CA ASN A 234 -37.52 6.35 29.77
C ASN A 234 -37.04 6.31 28.31
N LEU A 235 -37.77 5.55 27.49
CA LEU A 235 -37.46 5.33 26.07
C LEU A 235 -37.31 6.64 25.27
N THR A 236 -38.06 7.69 25.60
CA THR A 236 -37.98 8.96 24.88
C THR A 236 -36.67 9.68 25.17
N ALA A 237 -36.27 9.76 26.44
CA ALA A 237 -35.02 10.39 26.84
C ALA A 237 -33.80 9.62 26.29
N LEU A 238 -33.86 8.28 26.36
CA LEU A 238 -32.81 7.41 25.85
C LEU A 238 -32.69 7.48 24.32
N ALA A 239 -33.81 7.50 23.59
CA ALA A 239 -33.83 7.67 22.14
C ALA A 239 -33.20 9.01 21.71
N LYS A 240 -33.48 10.08 22.45
CA LYS A 240 -32.87 11.41 22.22
C LYS A 240 -31.36 11.37 22.46
N ALA A 241 -30.90 10.78 23.57
CA ALA A 241 -29.48 10.66 23.89
C ALA A 241 -28.70 9.78 22.88
N MET A 242 -29.36 8.77 22.32
CA MET A 242 -28.76 7.89 21.32
C MET A 242 -28.84 8.42 19.88
N ASN A 243 -29.58 9.51 19.65
CA ASN A 243 -29.93 10.01 18.32
C ASN A 243 -30.57 8.94 17.43
N MET A 244 -31.57 8.24 17.98
CA MET A 244 -32.28 7.13 17.33
C MET A 244 -33.79 7.26 17.55
N THR A 245 -34.59 6.55 16.76
CA THR A 245 -36.04 6.53 17.00
C THR A 245 -36.38 5.69 18.23
N ARG A 246 -37.47 6.05 18.93
CA ARG A 246 -37.98 5.30 20.08
C ARG A 246 -38.24 3.83 19.76
N LYS A 247 -38.78 3.54 18.56
CA LYS A 247 -39.03 2.17 18.08
C LYS A 247 -37.73 1.39 17.88
N THR A 248 -36.66 2.03 17.41
CA THR A 248 -35.37 1.37 17.21
C THR A 248 -34.71 1.05 18.55
N VAL A 249 -34.74 1.96 19.52
CA VAL A 249 -34.16 1.75 20.86
C VAL A 249 -34.89 0.68 21.65
N ALA A 250 -36.23 0.61 21.54
CA ALA A 250 -37.03 -0.42 22.21
C ALA A 250 -36.56 -1.85 21.87
N LYS A 251 -36.17 -2.11 20.61
CA LYS A 251 -35.65 -3.41 20.14
C LYS A 251 -34.36 -3.88 20.84
N TYR A 252 -33.67 -3.01 21.56
CA TYR A 252 -32.41 -3.31 22.23
C TYR A 252 -32.54 -3.30 23.76
N ILE A 253 -33.74 -3.08 24.27
CA ILE A 253 -34.09 -3.07 25.70
C ILE A 253 -34.93 -4.29 26.06
N GLU A 254 -35.71 -4.79 25.10
CA GLU A 254 -36.44 -6.05 25.22
C GLU A 254 -35.48 -7.23 25.01
N ASP A 255 -34.87 -7.67 26.11
CA ASP A 255 -34.53 -9.07 26.42
C ASP A 255 -34.89 -9.31 27.89
#